data_AF-A0A2V9X898-F1
#
_entry.id   AF-A0A2V9X898-F1
#
_cell.length_a   1.000
_cell.length_b   1.000
_cell.length_c   1.000
_cell.angle_alpha   90.00
_cell.angle_beta   90.00
_cell.angle_gamma   90.00
#
_symmetry.space_group_name_H-M   'P 1'
#
loop_
_entity.id
_entity.type
_entity.pdbx_description
1 polymer ?
#
loop_
_entity_poly.entity_id
_entity_poly.type
_entity_poly.pdbx_seq_one_letter_code
_entity_poly.pdbx_strand_id
1 'polypeptide(L)'
;MAQAHALRIGHGAQTRENNKVRAEDYSVHGWYRFILSYPPHLVRDYAERFGIRRGKVILDPFCGTGTTLVECKKLGIASVGIESPEFLSEN
;
A
#
# COMPACT_ATOMS: atom_id res chain seq x y z
N MET A 1 31.93 8.86 -34.21
CA MET A 1 31.63 10.28 -33.88
C MET A 1 30.16 10.36 -33.51
N ALA A 2 29.87 10.83 -32.29
CA ALA A 2 28.57 10.86 -31.61
C ALA A 2 27.44 11.52 -32.47
N GLN A 3 26.15 11.29 -32.23
CA GLN A 3 25.41 11.88 -31.11
C GLN A 3 24.13 11.11 -30.72
N ALA A 4 23.70 11.36 -29.48
CA ALA A 4 22.93 10.52 -28.61
C ALA A 4 21.40 10.70 -28.70
N HIS A 5 20.71 9.62 -28.34
CA HIS A 5 19.30 9.57 -27.95
C HIS A 5 18.93 10.67 -26.94
N ALA A 6 17.92 11.47 -27.27
CA ALA A 6 17.14 12.21 -26.29
C ALA A 6 15.81 11.48 -26.07
N LEU A 7 15.82 10.45 -25.22
CA LEU A 7 14.57 9.87 -24.71
C LEU A 7 13.98 10.87 -23.73
N ARG A 8 12.93 11.56 -24.17
CA ARG A 8 12.20 12.58 -23.42
C ARG A 8 11.47 11.89 -22.26
N ILE A 9 12.15 11.67 -21.14
CA ILE A 9 11.52 11.33 -19.85
C ILE A 9 10.74 12.55 -19.40
N GLY A 10 9.49 12.64 -19.83
CA GLY A 10 8.51 13.57 -19.30
C GLY A 10 8.26 13.26 -17.83
N HIS A 11 9.08 13.80 -16.93
CA HIS A 11 8.70 14.02 -15.54
C HIS A 11 7.70 15.16 -15.52
N GLY A 12 6.49 14.89 -16.00
CA GLY A 12 5.33 15.68 -15.62
C GLY A 12 5.13 15.46 -14.13
N ALA A 13 5.38 16.48 -13.33
CA ALA A 13 4.95 16.54 -11.94
C ALA A 13 3.41 16.52 -11.91
N GLN A 14 2.83 15.34 -12.12
CA GLN A 14 1.45 15.06 -11.78
C GLN A 14 1.37 15.23 -10.26
N THR A 15 0.51 16.12 -9.78
CA THR A 15 0.17 16.21 -8.37
C THR A 15 -0.33 14.84 -7.94
N ARG A 16 0.56 14.04 -7.34
CA ARG A 16 0.27 12.66 -6.96
C ARG A 16 -0.69 12.72 -5.78
N GLU A 17 -1.98 12.58 -6.03
CA GLU A 17 -3.00 12.41 -4.99
C GLU A 17 -2.92 11.01 -4.36
N ASN A 18 -1.71 10.56 -4.03
CA ASN A 18 -1.39 9.23 -3.50
C ASN A 18 -2.08 8.94 -2.17
N ASN A 19 -2.56 9.97 -1.47
CA ASN A 19 -3.22 9.85 -0.18
C ASN A 19 -4.75 9.94 -0.27
N LYS A 20 -5.32 10.13 -1.47
CA LYS A 20 -6.78 10.13 -1.65
C LYS A 20 -7.28 8.73 -1.99
N VAL A 21 -8.27 8.27 -1.25
CA VAL A 21 -8.96 7.00 -1.54
C VAL A 21 -9.64 7.10 -2.90
N ARG A 22 -9.40 6.11 -3.77
CA ARG A 22 -10.00 6.04 -5.11
C ARG A 22 -11.32 5.27 -5.07
N ALA A 23 -12.17 5.43 -6.09
CA ALA A 23 -13.44 4.69 -6.18
C ALA A 23 -13.24 3.15 -6.10
N GLU A 24 -12.18 2.64 -6.74
CA GLU A 24 -11.79 1.22 -6.72
C GLU A 24 -11.37 0.70 -5.33
N ASP A 25 -10.98 1.59 -4.41
CA ASP A 25 -10.53 1.22 -3.08
C ASP A 25 -11.69 0.89 -2.14
N TYR A 26 -12.91 1.34 -2.45
CA TYR A 26 -14.02 1.32 -1.49
C TYR A 26 -14.58 -0.08 -1.17
N SER A 27 -14.24 -1.12 -1.94
CA SER A 27 -14.78 -2.50 -1.82
C SER A 27 -15.02 -2.99 -0.37
N VAL A 28 -14.12 -3.78 0.21
CA VAL A 28 -14.23 -4.19 1.62
C VAL A 28 -13.75 -3.09 2.58
N HIS A 29 -12.91 -2.16 2.10
CA HIS A 29 -12.37 -1.06 2.91
C HIS A 29 -13.42 0.02 3.25
N GLY A 30 -14.57 0.00 2.58
CA GLY A 30 -15.71 0.86 2.90
C GLY A 30 -16.54 0.38 4.08
N TRP A 31 -16.39 -0.88 4.53
CA TRP A 31 -17.17 -1.42 5.66
C TRP A 31 -16.75 -0.82 7.00
N TYR A 32 -15.46 -0.50 7.15
CA TYR A 32 -14.93 0.16 8.31
C TYR A 32 -13.73 1.01 7.91
N ARG A 33 -13.88 2.33 7.93
CA ARG A 33 -12.85 3.29 7.52
C ARG A 33 -12.34 4.06 8.73
N PHE A 34 -11.04 3.92 9.01
CA PHE A 34 -10.37 4.69 10.05
C PHE A 34 -9.81 6.01 9.47
N ILE A 35 -9.97 7.11 10.20
CA ILE A 35 -9.64 8.47 9.71
C ILE A 35 -8.15 8.62 9.38
N LEU A 36 -7.28 7.82 10.01
CA LEU A 36 -5.82 7.89 9.85
C LEU A 36 -5.24 6.76 8.97
N SER A 37 -6.08 5.99 8.26
CA SER A 37 -5.57 4.94 7.37
C SER A 37 -5.02 5.50 6.06
N TYR A 38 -4.01 4.83 5.49
CA TYR A 38 -3.54 5.08 4.13
C TYR A 38 -4.49 4.46 3.09
N PRO A 39 -4.48 4.90 1.82
CA PRO A 39 -5.39 4.35 0.82
C PRO A 39 -4.92 2.96 0.33
N PRO A 40 -5.85 2.02 0.07
CA PRO A 40 -5.52 0.65 -0.33
C PRO A 40 -4.62 0.51 -1.56
N HIS A 41 -4.78 1.36 -2.58
CA HIS A 41 -3.92 1.33 -3.77
C HIS A 41 -2.44 1.54 -3.46
N LEU A 42 -2.09 2.19 -2.34
CA LEU A 42 -0.70 2.38 -1.95
C LEU A 42 0.01 1.04 -1.68
N VAL A 43 -0.70 0.05 -1.14
CA VAL A 43 -0.16 -1.31 -0.93
C VAL A 43 0.14 -1.98 -2.27
N ARG A 44 -0.76 -1.82 -3.25
CA ARG A 44 -0.61 -2.36 -4.61
C ARG A 44 0.60 -1.73 -5.31
N ASP A 45 0.75 -0.41 -5.21
CA ASP A 45 1.86 0.33 -5.79
C ASP A 45 3.21 -0.12 -5.20
N TYR A 46 3.29 -0.36 -3.88
CA TYR A 46 4.51 -0.87 -3.25
C TYR A 46 4.79 -2.33 -3.61
N ALA A 47 3.77 -3.19 -3.65
CA ALA A 47 3.94 -4.57 -4.09
C ALA A 47 4.50 -4.65 -5.52
N GLU A 48 4.03 -3.76 -6.41
CA GLU A 48 4.56 -3.63 -7.77
C GLU A 48 6.01 -3.12 -7.76
N ARG A 49 6.27 -2.01 -7.07
CA ARG A 49 7.59 -1.37 -7.00
C ARG A 49 8.67 -2.29 -6.46
N PHE A 50 8.35 -3.15 -5.49
CA PHE A 50 9.29 -4.10 -4.89
C PHE A 50 9.28 -5.47 -5.57
N GLY A 51 8.49 -5.68 -6.62
CA GLY A 51 8.39 -6.97 -7.32
C GLY A 51 7.87 -8.09 -6.42
N ILE A 52 7.01 -7.79 -5.44
CA ILE A 52 6.46 -8.79 -4.53
C ILE A 52 5.37 -9.57 -5.27
N ARG A 53 5.48 -10.89 -5.24
CA ARG A 53 4.58 -11.84 -5.91
C ARG A 53 4.29 -13.03 -4.99
N ARG A 54 3.43 -13.94 -5.46
CA ARG A 54 3.14 -15.22 -4.79
C ARG A 54 4.44 -15.95 -4.42
N GLY A 55 4.47 -16.55 -3.23
CA GLY A 55 5.66 -17.21 -2.68
C GLY A 55 6.53 -16.32 -1.80
N LYS A 56 6.21 -15.02 -1.70
CA LYS A 56 6.73 -14.12 -0.67
C LYS A 56 5.68 -13.91 0.44
N VAL A 57 6.15 -13.45 1.60
CA VAL A 57 5.31 -13.09 2.75
C VAL A 57 5.54 -11.63 3.10
N ILE A 58 4.46 -10.87 3.27
CA ILE A 58 4.51 -9.48 3.78
C ILE A 58 4.20 -9.49 5.28
N LEU A 59 5.02 -8.79 6.07
CA LEU A 59 4.74 -8.52 7.48
C LEU A 59 4.28 -7.06 7.62
N ASP A 60 3.12 -6.87 8.24
CA ASP A 60 2.64 -5.56 8.68
C ASP A 60 2.67 -5.51 10.23
N PRO A 61 3.67 -4.86 10.85
CA PRO A 61 3.80 -4.83 12.30
C PRO A 61 2.86 -3.83 13.01
N PHE A 62 2.06 -3.06 12.25
CA PHE A 62 1.10 -2.08 12.77
C PHE A 62 -0.19 -2.15 11.95
N CYS A 63 -0.79 -3.34 11.94
CA CYS A 63 -1.77 -3.68 10.91
C CYS A 63 -3.09 -2.90 11.02
N GLY A 64 -3.42 -2.32 12.18
CA GLY A 64 -4.59 -1.47 12.39
C GLY A 64 -5.88 -2.10 11.83
N THR A 65 -6.52 -1.44 10.87
CA THR A 65 -7.73 -1.93 10.19
C THR A 65 -7.49 -3.03 9.15
N GLY A 66 -6.25 -3.46 8.97
CA GLY A 66 -5.87 -4.56 8.09
C GLY A 66 -5.75 -4.20 6.62
N THR A 67 -5.53 -2.92 6.26
CA THR A 67 -5.47 -2.49 4.85
C THR A 67 -4.43 -3.29 4.06
N THR A 68 -3.20 -3.47 4.58
CA THR A 68 -2.17 -4.34 3.96
C THR A 68 -2.65 -5.77 3.77
N LEU A 69 -3.25 -6.36 4.82
CA LEU A 69 -3.63 -7.77 4.83
C LEU A 69 -4.70 -8.07 3.79
N VAL A 70 -5.69 -7.18 3.69
CA VAL A 70 -6.77 -7.27 2.70
C VAL A 70 -6.20 -7.18 1.28
N GLU A 71 -5.34 -6.20 1.01
CA GLU A 71 -4.77 -6.03 -0.33
C GLU A 71 -3.82 -7.18 -0.71
N CYS A 72 -3.02 -7.69 0.24
CA CYS A 72 -2.22 -8.89 0.04
C CYS A 72 -3.09 -10.10 -0.32
N LYS A 73 -4.22 -10.27 0.38
CA LYS A 73 -5.18 -11.35 0.11
C LYS A 73 -5.75 -11.25 -1.30
N LYS A 74 -6.14 -10.05 -1.76
CA LYS A 74 -6.63 -9.81 -3.14
C LYS A 74 -5.57 -10.14 -4.20
N LEU A 75 -4.29 -9.84 -3.90
CA LEU A 75 -3.16 -10.13 -4.79
C LEU A 75 -2.66 -11.59 -4.71
N GLY A 76 -3.21 -12.41 -3.81
CA GLY A 76 -2.74 -13.78 -3.58
C GLY A 76 -1.35 -13.87 -2.95
N ILE A 77 -0.95 -12.82 -2.22
CA ILE A 77 0.32 -12.73 -1.47
C ILE A 77 0.02 -13.13 -0.02
N ALA A 78 0.87 -13.97 0.56
CA ALA A 78 0.75 -14.32 1.98
C ALA A 78 1.13 -13.11 2.84
N SER A 79 0.39 -12.87 3.92
CA SER A 79 0.65 -11.74 4.81
C SER A 79 0.36 -12.06 6.27
N VAL A 80 1.14 -11.49 7.18
CA VAL A 80 0.96 -11.55 8.62
C VAL A 80 0.85 -10.12 9.15
N GLY A 81 -0.17 -9.86 9.97
CA GLY A 81 -0.35 -8.57 10.63
C GLY A 81 -0.20 -8.72 12.14
N ILE A 82 0.51 -7.80 12.76
CA ILE A 82 0.62 -7.67 14.21
C ILE A 82 0.09 -6.29 14.57
N GLU A 83 -0.64 -6.21 15.66
CA GLU A 83 -1.02 -4.96 16.31
C GLU A 83 -0.77 -5.15 17.80
N SER A 84 -0.20 -4.14 18.47
CA SER A 84 -0.07 -4.23 19.91
C SER A 84 -1.43 -3.91 20.51
N PRO A 85 -1.99 -4.76 21.41
CA PRO A 85 -2.95 -4.21 22.36
C PRO A 85 -2.21 -3.09 23.10
N GLU A 86 -2.84 -1.92 23.20
CA GLU A 86 -2.25 -0.72 23.78
C GLU A 86 -1.50 -1.05 25.07
N PHE A 87 -0.18 -0.81 25.10
CA PHE A 87 0.61 -0.90 26.32
C PHE A 87 0.28 0.32 27.18
N LEU A 88 -0.87 0.28 27.84
CA LEU A 88 -1.15 1.14 28.98
C LEU A 88 -0.36 0.58 30.16
N SER A 89 0.89 1.02 30.33
CA SER A 89 1.45 1.04 31.67
C SER A 89 0.65 2.07 32.45
N GLU A 90 -0.25 1.58 33.30
CA GLU A 90 -0.85 2.38 34.36
C GLU A 90 0.27 3.11 35.11
N ASN A 91 0.07 4.41 35.29
CA ASN A 91 0.88 5.27 36.13
C ASN A 91 -0.01 5.76 37.27
#